data_AF-A0AAV0D8Q1-F1
#
_entry.id   AF-A0AAV0D8Q1-F1
#
_cell.length_a   1.000
_cell.length_b   1.000
_cell.length_c   1.000
_cell.angle_alpha   90.00
_cell.angle_beta   90.00
_cell.angle_gamma   90.00
#
_symmetry.space_group_name_H-M   'P 1'
#
loop_
_entity.id
_entity.type
_entity.pdbx_description
1 polymer ?
#
loop_
_entity_poly.entity_id
_entity_poly.type
_entity_poly.pdbx_seq_one_letter_code
_entity_poly.pdbx_strand_id
1 'polypeptide(L)'
;MNADADQRNRWWKLFQRKYEWDACFNTKMKKKFKSRASEWLSKNIGRARRDNKKPDWIGDGDWQLLQEYWASDAFKKKSQVGKKNRNSKAGKESQYRGG
;
A
#
# COMPACT_ATOMS: atom_id res chain seq x y z
N MET A 1 -6.98 7.97 4.05
CA MET A 1 -8.05 7.14 3.45
C MET A 1 -8.02 5.74 4.01
N ASN A 2 -8.88 5.45 4.98
CA ASN A 2 -9.20 4.08 5.35
C ASN A 2 -10.39 3.67 4.46
N ALA A 3 -10.17 2.78 3.50
CA ALA A 3 -11.29 2.17 2.79
C ALA A 3 -12.18 1.48 3.82
N ASP A 4 -13.48 1.77 3.83
CA ASP A 4 -14.41 1.19 4.77
C ASP A 4 -14.39 -0.36 4.68
N ALA A 5 -14.77 -1.05 5.76
CA ALA A 5 -14.83 -2.51 5.78
C ALA A 5 -15.67 -3.06 4.62
N ASP A 6 -16.74 -2.35 4.24
CA ASP A 6 -17.63 -2.72 3.15
C ASP A 6 -16.95 -2.59 1.79
N GLN A 7 -16.17 -1.54 1.58
CA GLN A 7 -15.43 -1.34 0.34
C GLN A 7 -14.36 -2.42 0.15
N ARG A 8 -13.64 -2.77 1.22
CA ARG A 8 -12.66 -3.87 1.18
C ARG A 8 -13.34 -5.22 0.90
N ASN A 9 -14.53 -5.43 1.44
CA ASN A 9 -15.30 -6.64 1.19
C ASN A 9 -15.81 -6.69 -0.26
N ARG A 10 -16.21 -5.56 -0.84
CA ARG A 10 -16.60 -5.45 -2.25
C ARG A 10 -15.44 -5.84 -3.18
N TRP A 11 -14.23 -5.33 -2.93
CA TRP A 11 -13.05 -5.71 -3.72
C TRP A 11 -12.73 -7.21 -3.61
N TRP A 12 -12.88 -7.77 -2.42
CA TRP A 12 -12.72 -9.20 -2.20
C TRP A 12 -13.75 -10.03 -3.00
N LYS A 13 -15.04 -9.64 -2.99
CA LYS A 13 -16.08 -10.30 -3.80
C LYS A 13 -15.80 -10.22 -5.31
N LEU A 14 -15.30 -9.06 -5.78
CA LEU A 14 -14.91 -8.91 -7.19
C LEU A 14 -13.74 -9.82 -7.57
N PHE A 15 -12.78 -9.99 -6.66
CA PHE A 15 -11.68 -10.93 -6.84
C PHE A 15 -12.17 -12.38 -6.91
N GLN A 16 -13.09 -12.78 -6.02
CA GLN A 16 -13.71 -14.12 -6.03
C GLN A 16 -14.50 -14.41 -7.31
N ARG A 17 -15.11 -13.40 -7.94
CA ARG A 17 -15.84 -13.60 -9.21
C ARG A 17 -14.92 -13.86 -10.40
N LYS A 18 -13.65 -13.45 -10.31
CA LYS A 18 -12.69 -13.55 -11.42
C LYS A 18 -11.78 -14.78 -11.31
N TYR A 19 -11.62 -15.31 -10.10
CA TYR A 19 -10.68 -16.38 -9.82
C TYR A 19 -11.36 -17.43 -8.95
N GLU A 20 -11.20 -18.69 -9.33
CA GLU A 20 -11.76 -19.83 -8.61
C GLU A 20 -10.66 -20.58 -7.85
N TRP A 21 -11.05 -21.16 -6.72
CA TRP A 21 -10.20 -22.01 -5.89
C TRP A 21 -11.09 -22.87 -4.99
N ASP A 22 -10.55 -23.98 -4.49
CA ASP A 22 -11.26 -24.82 -3.52
C ASP A 22 -11.55 -24.07 -2.22
N ALA A 23 -12.78 -24.19 -1.70
CA ALA A 23 -13.23 -23.51 -0.49
C ALA A 23 -12.29 -23.69 0.72
N CYS A 24 -11.56 -24.81 0.82
CA CYS A 24 -10.57 -25.02 1.87
C CYS A 24 -9.45 -23.97 1.88
N PHE A 25 -9.15 -23.35 0.73
CA PHE A 25 -8.12 -22.32 0.60
C PHE A 25 -8.64 -20.89 0.80
N ASN A 26 -9.93 -20.69 1.04
CA ASN A 26 -10.55 -19.36 1.08
C ASN A 26 -9.85 -18.40 2.07
N THR A 27 -9.53 -18.86 3.27
CA THR A 27 -8.78 -18.08 4.27
C THR A 27 -7.39 -17.69 3.79
N LYS A 28 -6.67 -18.63 3.16
CA LYS A 28 -5.32 -18.41 2.61
C LYS A 28 -5.36 -17.40 1.47
N MET A 29 -6.32 -17.53 0.55
CA MET A 29 -6.50 -16.63 -0.58
C MET A 29 -6.88 -15.22 -0.12
N LYS A 30 -7.78 -15.10 0.87
CA LYS A 30 -8.13 -13.80 1.46
C LYS A 30 -6.92 -13.11 2.09
N LYS A 31 -6.09 -13.85 2.82
CA LYS A 31 -4.84 -13.33 3.38
C LYS A 31 -3.88 -12.85 2.29
N LYS A 32 -3.65 -13.68 1.27
CA LYS A 32 -2.76 -13.34 0.15
C LYS A 32 -3.25 -12.13 -0.64
N PHE A 33 -4.54 -12.05 -0.93
CA PHE A 33 -5.16 -10.89 -1.58
C PHE A 33 -4.93 -9.62 -0.76
N LYS A 34 -5.25 -9.63 0.54
CA LYS A 34 -5.05 -8.46 1.41
C LYS A 34 -3.59 -8.01 1.43
N SER A 35 -2.65 -8.95 1.60
CA SER A 35 -1.22 -8.64 1.59
C SER A 35 -0.77 -8.05 0.26
N ARG A 36 -1.16 -8.68 -0.86
CA ARG A 36 -0.72 -8.24 -2.19
C ARG A 36 -1.36 -6.92 -2.60
N ALA A 37 -2.63 -6.71 -2.31
CA ALA A 37 -3.32 -5.45 -2.55
C ALA A 37 -2.70 -4.31 -1.72
N SER A 38 -2.40 -4.56 -0.44
CA SER A 38 -1.75 -3.58 0.43
C SER A 38 -0.34 -3.22 -0.05
N GLU A 39 0.46 -4.21 -0.43
CA GLU A 39 1.81 -4.03 -0.97
C GLU A 39 1.76 -3.23 -2.28
N TRP A 40 0.91 -3.64 -3.22
CA TRP A 40 0.74 -2.97 -4.51
C TRP A 40 0.31 -1.52 -4.32
N LEU A 41 -0.69 -1.26 -3.47
CA LEU A 41 -1.19 0.09 -3.23
C LEU A 41 -0.12 0.98 -2.60
N SER A 42 0.57 0.48 -1.56
CA SER A 42 1.64 1.22 -0.89
C SER A 42 2.79 1.55 -1.84
N LYS A 43 3.18 0.61 -2.71
CA LYS A 43 4.24 0.79 -3.70
C LYS A 43 3.85 1.83 -4.75
N ASN A 44 2.63 1.75 -5.29
CA ASN A 44 2.16 2.66 -6.33
C ASN A 44 1.92 4.07 -5.80
N ILE A 45 1.26 4.23 -4.65
CA ILE A 45 1.09 5.53 -3.99
C ILE A 45 2.46 6.11 -3.61
N GLY A 46 3.37 5.28 -3.11
CA GLY A 46 4.74 5.70 -2.78
C GLY A 46 5.54 6.18 -4.00
N ARG A 47 5.34 5.56 -5.17
CA ARG A 47 5.90 6.01 -6.45
C ARG A 47 5.26 7.32 -6.89
N ALA A 48 3.93 7.39 -6.90
CA ALA A 48 3.18 8.60 -7.26
C ALA A 48 3.64 9.82 -6.45
N ARG A 49 3.83 9.66 -5.14
CA ARG A 49 4.40 10.70 -4.27
C ARG A 49 5.79 11.14 -4.69
N ARG A 50 6.67 10.18 -5.01
CA ARG A 50 8.07 10.46 -5.37
C ARG A 50 8.17 11.22 -6.69
N ASP A 51 7.37 10.79 -7.66
CA ASP A 51 7.35 11.34 -9.01
C ASP A 51 6.44 12.59 -9.10
N ASN A 52 5.76 12.93 -7.99
CA ASN A 52 4.73 13.97 -7.88
C ASN A 52 3.69 13.93 -9.01
N LYS A 53 3.36 12.71 -9.46
CA LYS A 53 2.43 12.47 -10.57
C LYS A 53 1.20 11.73 -10.07
N LYS A 54 0.02 12.33 -10.27
CA LYS A 54 -1.26 11.70 -9.97
C LYS A 54 -1.48 10.49 -10.88
N PRO A 55 -1.77 9.29 -10.34
CA PRO A 55 -2.22 8.15 -11.13
C PRO A 55 -3.67 8.33 -11.63
N ASP A 56 -3.98 7.80 -12.81
CA ASP A 56 -5.30 7.97 -13.44
C ASP A 56 -6.46 7.36 -12.63
N TRP A 57 -6.17 6.38 -11.78
CA TRP A 57 -7.14 5.70 -10.92
C TRP A 57 -7.40 6.40 -9.58
N ILE A 58 -6.70 7.52 -9.29
CA ILE A 58 -6.96 8.35 -8.11
C ILE A 58 -7.75 9.59 -8.54
N GLY A 59 -8.89 9.81 -7.88
CA GLY A 59 -9.70 11.02 -8.08
C GLY A 59 -8.96 12.28 -7.61
N ASP A 60 -9.27 13.44 -8.19
CA ASP A 60 -8.56 14.69 -7.88
C ASP A 60 -8.67 15.10 -6.40
N GLY A 61 -9.85 14.96 -5.79
CA GLY A 61 -10.04 15.24 -4.37
C GLY A 61 -9.20 14.32 -3.47
N ASP A 62 -9.10 13.04 -3.83
CA ASP A 62 -8.31 12.06 -3.08
C ASP A 62 -6.81 12.35 -3.20
N TRP A 63 -6.38 12.78 -4.39
CA TRP A 63 -5.01 13.19 -4.64
C TRP A 63 -4.63 14.42 -3.82
N GLN A 64 -5.49 15.44 -3.79
CA GLN A 64 -5.27 16.63 -2.98
C GLN A 64 -5.15 16.29 -1.49
N LEU A 65 -6.04 15.45 -0.96
CA LEU A 65 -5.98 15.00 0.43
C LEU A 65 -4.67 14.24 0.74
N LEU A 66 -4.18 13.43 -0.20
CA LEU A 66 -2.89 12.76 -0.06
C LEU A 66 -1.72 13.75 -0.03
N GLN A 67 -1.74 14.78 -0.89
CA GLN A 67 -0.73 15.83 -0.91
C GLN A 67 -0.71 16.63 0.39
N GLU A 68 -1.86 17.04 0.90
CA GLU A 68 -2.01 17.71 2.19
C GLU A 68 -1.48 16.84 3.34
N TYR A 69 -1.86 15.55 3.36
CA TYR A 69 -1.34 14.60 4.34
C TYR A 69 0.19 14.46 4.26
N TRP A 70 0.78 14.43 3.07
CA TRP A 70 2.23 14.36 2.91
C TRP A 70 2.95 15.66 3.27
N ALA A 71 2.28 16.80 3.13
CA ALA A 71 2.79 18.09 3.56
C ALA A 71 2.80 18.23 5.10
N SER A 72 1.97 17.45 5.80
CA SER A 72 1.90 17.47 7.27
C SER A 72 3.24 17.09 7.94
N ASP A 73 3.54 17.76 9.06
CA ASP A 73 4.78 17.52 9.81
C ASP A 73 4.82 16.13 10.45
N ALA A 74 3.66 15.61 10.86
CA ALA A 74 3.53 14.26 11.38
C ALA A 74 4.04 13.22 10.37
N PHE A 75 3.63 13.35 9.12
CA PHE A 75 4.08 12.46 8.06
C PHE A 75 5.56 12.66 7.72
N LYS A 76 6.02 13.91 7.60
CA LYS A 76 7.44 14.23 7.35
C LYS A 76 8.34 13.63 8.42
N LYS A 77 8.00 13.79 9.71
CA LYS A 77 8.74 13.21 10.83
C LYS A 77 8.81 11.69 10.72
N LYS A 78 7.68 11.02 10.48
CA LYS A 78 7.63 9.56 10.30
C LYS A 78 8.46 9.09 9.10
N SER A 79 8.37 9.81 7.98
CA SER A 79 9.13 9.51 6.76
C SER A 79 10.64 9.66 6.98
N GLN A 80 11.08 10.69 7.72
CA GLN A 80 12.49 10.89 8.05
C GLN A 80 13.02 9.81 8.98
N VAL A 81 12.28 9.44 10.03
CA VAL A 81 12.65 8.31 10.90
C VAL A 81 12.77 7.02 10.09
N GLY A 82 11.80 6.74 9.21
CA GLY A 82 11.85 5.58 8.32
C GLY A 82 13.05 5.62 7.35
N LYS A 83 13.47 6.79 6.88
CA LYS A 83 14.69 6.95 6.08
C LYS A 83 15.95 6.66 6.90
N LYS A 84 16.05 7.20 8.13
CA LYS A 84 17.17 6.94 9.04
C LYS A 84 17.28 5.45 9.38
N ASN A 85 16.16 4.79 9.71
CA ASN A 85 16.15 3.37 10.06
C ASN A 85 16.63 2.48 8.91
N ARG A 86 16.18 2.75 7.67
CA ARG A 86 16.67 2.03 6.48
C ARG A 86 18.16 2.21 6.24
N ASN A 87 18.71 3.38 6.56
CA ASN A 87 20.12 3.69 6.37
C ASN A 87 21.03 3.28 7.55
N SER A 88 20.44 2.81 8.67
CA SER A 88 21.19 2.28 9.80
C SER A 88 21.94 1.00 9.44
N LYS A 89 22.98 0.62 10.22
CA LYS A 89 23.75 -0.61 10.00
C LYS A 89 22.85 -1.86 9.98
N ALA A 90 22.03 -2.03 11.02
CA ALA A 90 21.05 -3.11 11.11
C ALA A 90 20.02 -3.09 9.96
N GLY A 91 19.61 -1.90 9.51
CA GLY A 91 18.70 -1.75 8.37
C GLY A 91 19.32 -2.16 7.03
N LYS A 92 20.62 -1.88 6.84
CA LYS A 92 21.38 -2.28 5.64
C LYS A 92 21.74 -3.76 5.63
N GLU A 93 21.90 -4.37 6.81
CA GLU A 93 22.15 -5.80 6.99
C GLU A 93 20.87 -6.62 6.81
N SER A 94 19.70 -6.12 7.26
CA SER A 94 18.42 -6.82 7.05
C SER A 94 17.82 -6.59 5.66
N GLN A 95 18.31 -5.61 4.90
CA GLN A 95 17.99 -5.50 3.48
C GLN A 95 18.56 -6.71 2.75
N TYR A 96 17.68 -7.64 2.40
CA TYR A 96 18.00 -8.80 1.57
C TYR A 96 18.75 -8.36 0.29
N ARG A 97 20.00 -8.82 0.12
CA ARG A 97 20.86 -8.55 -1.04
C ARG A 97 20.99 -9.78 -1.95
N GLY A 98 19.89 -10.47 -2.23
CA GLY A 98 19.90 -11.72 -2.99
C GLY A 98 19.31 -11.58 -4.40
N GLY A 99 20.17 -11.89 -5.39
CA GLY A 99 19.96 -12.60 -6.67
C GLY A 99 18.68 -12.39 -7.46
#